data_AF-A0A7Y4EEP2-F1
#
_entry.id   AF-A0A7Y4EEP2-F1
#
_cell.length_a   1.000
_cell.length_b   1.000
_cell.length_c   1.000
_cell.angle_alpha   90.00
_cell.angle_beta   90.00
_cell.angle_gamma   90.00
#
_symmetry.space_group_name_H-M   'P 1'
#
loop_
_entity.id
_entity.type
_entity.pdbx_description
1 polymer ?
#
loop_
_entity_poly.entity_id
_entity_poly.type
_entity_poly.pdbx_seq_one_letter_code
_entity_poly.pdbx_strand_id
1 'polypeptide(L)' 'MMSYPMLDYDLETLKNTPEFQDQSFGISRIQRFMGIGYNRASHLVDEAMEIGILVRDKECDWLVRLAKQS' A
#
# COMPACT_ATOMS: atom_id res chain seq x y z
N MET A 1 -10.07 2.86 14.33
CA MET A 1 -8.73 2.84 13.71
C MET A 1 -7.77 2.20 14.70
N MET A 2 -7.25 1.01 14.40
CA MET A 2 -6.20 0.38 15.19
C MET A 2 -4.91 0.46 14.38
N SER A 3 -4.05 1.42 14.72
CA SER A 3 -2.69 1.44 14.18
C SER A 3 -1.87 0.33 14.84
N TYR A 4 -0.98 -0.31 14.06
CA TYR A 4 -0.03 -1.29 14.60
C TYR A 4 1.35 -0.63 14.79
N PRO A 5 2.24 -1.23 15.64
CA PRO A 5 3.50 -0.60 16.08
C PRO A 5 4.54 -0.28 14.99
N MET A 6 4.23 -0.47 13.71
CA MET A 6 5.16 -0.25 12.58
C MET A 6 4.49 0.46 11.39
N LEU A 7 3.27 1.01 11.57
CA LEU A 7 2.50 1.56 10.46
C LEU A 7 3.25 2.69 9.74
N ASP A 8 3.84 3.63 10.47
CA ASP A 8 4.59 4.74 9.86
C ASP A 8 5.79 4.25 9.04
N TYR A 9 6.53 3.27 9.57
CA TYR A 9 7.66 2.65 8.86
C TYR A 9 7.20 1.96 7.58
N ASP A 10 6.08 1.24 7.64
CA ASP A 10 5.53 0.52 6.48
C ASP A 10 4.99 1.49 5.42
N LEU A 11 4.33 2.58 5.84
CA LEU A 11 3.86 3.63 4.92
C LEU A 11 5.02 4.31 4.21
N GLU A 12 6.10 4.63 4.92
CA GLU A 12 7.30 5.20 4.30
C GLU A 12 7.98 4.19 3.37
N THR A 13 8.08 2.92 3.78
CA THR A 13 8.63 1.87 2.92
C THR A 13 7.79 1.70 1.63
N LEU A 14 6.46 1.67 1.76
CA LEU A 14 5.52 1.57 0.64
C LEU A 14 5.71 2.72 -0.37
N LYS A 15 5.81 3.98 0.10
CA LYS A 15 6.03 5.14 -0.78
C LYS A 15 7.34 5.08 -1.55
N ASN A 16 8.38 4.54 -0.93
CA ASN A 16 9.75 4.56 -1.45
C ASN A 16 10.15 3.27 -2.19
N THR A 17 9.30 2.24 -2.21
CA THR A 17 9.59 0.98 -2.91
C THR A 17 9.42 1.18 -4.43
N PRO A 18 10.47 0.96 -5.25
CA PRO A 18 10.41 1.16 -6.70
C PRO A 18 9.34 0.33 -7.42
N GLU A 19 9.06 -0.88 -6.92
CA GLU A 19 8.11 -1.84 -7.48
C GLU A 19 6.63 -1.44 -7.29
N PHE A 20 6.37 -0.32 -6.61
CA PHE A 20 5.04 0.27 -6.48
C PHE A 20 4.88 1.56 -7.29
N GLN A 21 5.97 2.10 -7.85
CA GLN A 21 5.92 3.31 -8.66
C GLN A 21 5.27 3.02 -10.02
N ASP A 22 4.45 3.97 -10.48
CA ASP A 22 3.81 4.02 -11.81
C ASP A 22 3.03 2.76 -12.25
N GLN A 23 2.66 1.90 -11.30
CA GLN A 23 1.94 0.67 -11.58
C GLN A 23 0.90 0.35 -10.51
N SER A 24 -0.10 -0.42 -10.90
CA SER A 24 -1.12 -0.93 -9.99
C SER A 24 -0.69 -2.28 -9.43
N PHE A 25 -0.99 -2.52 -8.16
CA PHE A 25 -0.56 -3.70 -7.42
C PHE A 25 -1.62 -4.15 -6.42
N GLY A 26 -1.53 -5.42 -6.04
CA GLY A 26 -2.37 -6.02 -5.00
C GLY A 26 -1.58 -6.34 -3.74
N ILE A 27 -2.30 -6.79 -2.71
CA ILE A 27 -1.75 -7.16 -1.40
C ILE A 27 -0.60 -8.19 -1.53
N SER A 28 -0.71 -9.16 -2.44
CA SER A 28 0.34 -10.18 -2.64
C SER A 28 1.68 -9.60 -3.06
N ARG A 29 1.68 -8.46 -3.77
CA ARG A 29 2.90 -7.74 -4.18
C ARG A 29 3.54 -7.01 -3.00
N ILE A 30 2.71 -6.41 -2.14
CA ILE A 30 3.13 -5.79 -0.88
C ILE A 30 3.80 -6.83 0.01
N GLN A 31 3.17 -7.99 0.20
CA GLN A 31 3.75 -9.09 0.97
C GLN A 31 5.14 -9.51 0.44
N ARG A 32 5.28 -9.59 -0.88
CA ARG A 32 6.53 -10.01 -1.53
C ARG A 32 7.65 -8.99 -1.35
N PHE A 33 7.40 -7.71 -1.63
CA PHE A 33 8.47 -6.70 -1.66
C PHE A 33 8.74 -6.06 -0.30
N MET A 34 7.78 -6.08 0.62
CA MET A 34 7.97 -5.58 1.99
C MET A 34 8.22 -6.68 3.02
N GLY A 35 8.08 -7.96 2.64
CA GLY A 35 8.35 -9.10 3.53
C GLY A 35 7.38 -9.23 4.71
N ILE A 36 6.14 -8.76 4.55
CA ILE A 36 5.11 -8.77 5.61
C ILE A 36 3.99 -9.77 5.33
N GLY A 37 3.34 -10.25 6.39
CA GLY A 37 2.20 -11.16 6.30
C GLY A 37 0.92 -10.50 5.76
N TYR A 38 -0.05 -11.32 5.33
CA TYR A 38 -1.28 -10.85 4.69
C TYR A 38 -2.06 -9.85 5.53
N ASN A 39 -2.29 -10.12 6.82
CA ASN A 39 -3.05 -9.22 7.69
C ASN A 39 -2.40 -7.84 7.76
N ARG A 40 -1.07 -7.78 7.97
CA ARG A 40 -0.32 -6.53 8.04
C ARG A 40 -0.37 -5.78 6.70
N ALA A 41 -0.23 -6.49 5.58
CA ALA A 41 -0.35 -5.90 4.25
C ALA A 41 -1.76 -5.38 3.96
N SER A 42 -2.80 -6.11 4.36
CA SER A 42 -4.20 -5.68 4.22
C SER A 42 -4.46 -4.41 5.03
N HIS A 43 -4.08 -4.40 6.30
CA HIS A 43 -4.20 -3.21 7.14
C HIS A 43 -3.42 -2.02 6.59
N LEU A 44 -2.20 -2.24 6.08
CA LEU A 44 -1.42 -1.19 5.42
C LEU A 44 -2.17 -0.59 4.22
N VAL A 45 -2.82 -1.42 3.40
CA VAL A 45 -3.60 -0.93 2.24
C VAL A 45 -4.79 -0.11 2.70
N ASP A 46 -5.56 -0.59 3.68
CA ASP A 46 -6.73 0.13 4.19
C ASP A 46 -6.35 1.50 4.75
N GLU A 47 -5.32 1.55 5.62
CA GLU A 47 -4.82 2.79 6.21
C GLU A 47 -4.23 3.73 5.15
N ALA A 48 -3.42 3.21 4.22
CA ALA A 48 -2.81 4.01 3.16
C ALA A 48 -3.85 4.59 2.19
N MET A 49 -4.96 3.88 1.96
CA MET A 49 -6.11 4.41 1.22
C MET A 49 -6.84 5.51 2.00
N GLU A 50 -7.09 5.29 3.30
CA GLU A 50 -7.80 6.23 4.15
C GLU A 50 -7.08 7.59 4.22
N ILE A 51 -5.74 7.58 4.27
CA ILE A 51 -4.92 8.80 4.30
C ILE A 51 -4.46 9.29 2.91
N GLY A 52 -4.96 8.67 1.84
CA GLY A 52 -4.76 9.13 0.46
C GLY A 52 -3.37 8.87 -0.15
N ILE A 53 -2.56 8.00 0.45
CA ILE A 53 -1.29 7.54 -0.14
C ILE A 53 -1.56 6.57 -1.30
N LEU A 54 -2.54 5.69 -1.12
CA LEU A 54 -3.01 4.79 -2.17
C LEU A 54 -4.36 5.24 -2.69
N VAL A 55 -4.58 4.99 -3.97
CA VAL A 55 -5.89 5.13 -4.61
C VAL A 55 -6.24 3.84 -5.31
N ARG A 56 -7.55 3.59 -5.46
CA ARG A 56 -8.05 2.48 -6.29
C ARG A 56 -7.62 2.68 -7.74
N ASP A 57 -7.27 1.56 -8.37
CA ASP A 57 -7.07 1.55 -9.82
C ASP A 57 -8.42 1.74 -10.54
N LYS A 58 -8.40 2.41 -11.69
CA LYS A 58 -9.63 2.74 -12.44
C LYS A 58 -10.14 1.59 -13.32
N GLU A 59 -9.26 0.66 -13.67
CA GLU A 59 -9.55 -0.45 -14.58
C GLU A 59 -9.77 -1.76 -13.81
N CYS A 60 -9.31 -1.84 -12.56
CA CYS A 60 -9.46 -3.03 -11.70
C CYS A 60 -9.71 -2.65 -10.23
N ASP A 61 -10.94 -2.85 -9.75
CA ASP A 61 -11.37 -2.46 -8.39
C ASP A 61 -10.59 -3.16 -7.26
N TRP A 62 -9.99 -4.33 -7.52
CA TRP A 62 -9.20 -5.06 -6.52
C TRP A 62 -7.72 -4.63 -6.45
N LEU A 63 -7.27 -3.72 -7.32
CA LEU A 63 -5.90 -3.19 -7.31
C LEU A 63 -5.87 -1.76 -6.74
N VAL A 64 -4.69 -1.40 -6.26
CA VAL A 64 -4.36 -0.06 -5.76
C VAL A 64 -3.08 0.43 -6.44
N ARG A 65 -2.87 1.74 -6.41
CA ARG A 65 -1.65 2.39 -6.91
C ARG A 65 -1.31 3.59 -6.04
N LEU A 66 -0.06 4.02 -6.06
CA LEU A 66 0.35 5.25 -5.39
C LEU A 66 -0.40 6.44 -5.98
N ALA A 67 -0.91 7.30 -5.11
CA ALA A 67 -1.45 8.60 -5.51
C ALA A 67 -0.31 9.40 -6.16
N LYS A 68 -0.59 10.06 -7.29
CA LYS A 68 0.38 11.01 -7.87
C LYS A 68 0.60 12.13 -6.85
N GLN A 69 1.81 12.21 -6.32
CA GLN A 69 2.23 13.40 -5.57
C GLN A 69 2.16 14.57 -6.55
N SER A 70 1.34 15.57 -6.22
CA SER A 70 1.15 16.78 -7.03
C SER A 70 2.38 17.68 -6.97
#